data_AF-A0A7Y0HGZ2-F1
#
_entry.id   AF-A0A7Y0HGZ2-F1
#
_cell.length_a   1.000
_cell.length_b   1.000
_cell.length_c   1.000
_cell.angle_alpha   90.00
_cell.angle_beta   90.00
_cell.angle_gamma   90.00
#
_symmetry.space_group_name_H-M   'P 1'
#
loop_
_entity.id
_entity.type
_entity.pdbx_description
1 polymer ?
#
loop_
_entity_poly.entity_id
_entity_poly.type
_entity_poly.pdbx_seq_one_letter_code
_entity_poly.pdbx_strand_id
1 'polypeptide(L)' 'MYAMILVACVTLLGETHCQSFERDHQFNSAFNCQVAAAIDKGRYADRIERRKDWLTYDWQCQPVTVADASSRQPTGLTE' A
#
# COMPACT_ATOMS: atom_id res chain seq x y z
N MET A 1 -4.33 -16.20 -5.05
CA MET A 1 -3.20 -15.56 -4.32
C MET A 1 -3.64 -14.16 -3.91
N TYR A 2 -3.04 -13.61 -2.85
CA TYR A 2 -3.35 -12.28 -2.31
C TYR A 2 -2.08 -11.44 -2.27
N ALA A 3 -2.15 -10.20 -2.73
CA ALA A 3 -1.10 -9.22 -2.58
C ALA A 3 -1.41 -8.32 -1.39
N MET A 4 -0.36 -7.98 -0.63
CA MET A 4 -0.44 -6.95 0.39
C MET A 4 -0.15 -5.60 -0.26
N ILE A 5 -1.08 -4.66 -0.08
CA ILE A 5 -1.01 -3.31 -0.64
C ILE A 5 -0.97 -2.33 0.53
N LEU A 6 0.04 -1.47 0.56
CA LEU A 6 0.03 -0.29 1.43
C LEU A 6 -0.59 0.88 0.67
N VAL A 7 -1.66 1.44 1.21
CA VAL A 7 -2.23 2.71 0.75
C VAL A 7 -1.77 3.81 1.70
N ALA A 8 -1.17 4.85 1.15
CA ALA A 8 -0.76 6.04 1.89
C ALA A 8 -1.53 7.25 1.37
N CYS A 9 -2.34 7.87 2.22
CA CYS A 9 -3.16 9.02 1.89
C CYS A 9 -2.65 10.27 2.61
N VAL A 10 -2.23 11.27 1.84
CA VAL A 10 -1.78 12.58 2.34
C VAL A 10 -2.92 13.57 2.21
N THR A 11 -3.19 14.33 3.27
CA THR A 11 -4.16 15.44 3.23
C THR A 11 -3.43 16.76 3.34
N LEU A 12 -3.53 17.60 2.32
CA LEU A 12 -2.94 18.94 2.25
C LEU A 12 -4.01 19.93 1.83
N LEU A 13 -4.18 21.01 2.61
CA LEU A 13 -5.08 22.13 2.27
C LEU A 13 -6.53 21.73 1.94
N GLY A 14 -7.02 20.63 2.51
CA GLY A 14 -8.37 20.13 2.30
C GLY A 14 -8.52 19.12 1.15
N GLU A 15 -7.45 18.86 0.40
CA GLU A 15 -7.40 17.82 -0.63
C GLU A 15 -6.67 16.58 -0.11
N THR A 16 -7.20 15.39 -0.42
CA THR A 16 -6.61 14.10 -0.04
C THR A 16 -6.14 13.35 -1.29
N HIS A 17 -4.85 13.02 -1.33
CA HIS A 17 -4.24 12.22 -2.38
C HIS A 17 -3.74 10.89 -1.82
N CYS A 18 -4.13 9.78 -2.45
CA CYS A 18 -3.75 8.44 -2.04
C CYS A 18 -2.85 7.77 -3.08
N GLN A 19 -1.81 7.10 -2.62
CA GLN A 19 -0.94 6.26 -3.45
C GLN A 19 -0.91 4.84 -2.91
N SER A 20 -1.02 3.87 -3.82
CA SER A 20 -0.96 2.44 -3.50
C SER A 20 0.43 1.88 -3.82
N PHE A 21 0.95 1.05 -2.93
CA PHE A 21 2.23 0.38 -3.05
C PHE A 21 2.02 -1.12 -2.83
N GLU A 22 2.10 -1.89 -3.92
CA GLU A 22 2.13 -3.34 -3.83
C GLU A 22 3.44 -3.79 -3.17
N ARG A 23 3.36 -4.77 -2.27
CA ARG A 23 4.52 -5.38 -1.62
C ARG A 23 4.91 -6.64 -2.38
N ASP A 24 6.21 -6.93 -2.44
CA ASP A 24 6.79 -7.98 -3.28
C ASP A 24 6.34 -9.42 -2.95
N HIS A 25 5.62 -9.64 -1.84
CA HIS A 25 5.23 -10.97 -1.39
C HIS A 25 3.75 -11.26 -1.64
N GLN A 26 3.48 -12.37 -2.33
CA GLN A 26 2.14 -12.91 -2.54
C GLN A 26 1.84 -14.01 -1.52
N PHE A 27 0.62 -13.98 -0.97
CA PHE A 27 0.15 -14.92 0.03
C PHE A 27 -0.84 -15.91 -0.57
N ASN A 28 -0.77 -17.17 -0.15
CA ASN A 28 -1.69 -18.21 -0.61
C ASN A 28 -3.08 -18.15 0.05
N SER A 29 -3.24 -17.35 1.10
CA SER A 29 -4.48 -17.20 1.86
C SER A 29 -4.69 -15.74 2.25
N ALA A 30 -5.95 -15.29 2.22
CA ALA A 30 -6.35 -13.97 2.70
C ALA A 30 -5.94 -13.76 4.17
N PHE A 31 -6.13 -14.79 5.00
CA PHE A 31 -5.78 -14.76 6.41
C PHE A 31 -4.29 -14.50 6.63
N ASN A 32 -3.42 -15.23 5.91
CA ASN A 32 -1.97 -15.06 6.03
C ASN A 32 -1.53 -13.65 5.60
N CYS A 33 -2.15 -13.10 4.55
CA CYS A 33 -1.92 -11.72 4.14
C CYS A 33 -2.32 -10.73 5.25
N GLN A 34 -3.51 -10.90 5.85
CA GLN A 34 -4.00 -10.01 6.90
C GLN A 34 -3.12 -10.06 8.16
N VAL A 35 -2.63 -11.26 8.54
CA VAL A 35 -1.68 -11.40 9.65
C VAL A 35 -0.39 -10.67 9.35
N ALA A 36 0.17 -10.83 8.15
CA ALA A 36 1.38 -10.12 7.74
C ALA A 36 1.17 -8.59 7.73
N ALA A 37 0.04 -8.12 7.22
CA ALA A 37 -0.35 -6.71 7.23
C ALA A 37 -0.43 -6.13 8.64
N ALA A 38 -1.02 -6.87 9.60
CA ALA A 38 -1.10 -6.45 11.00
C ALA A 38 0.29 -6.35 11.65
N ILE A 39 1.17 -7.32 11.40
CA ILE A 39 2.57 -7.29 11.87
C ILE A 39 3.29 -6.08 11.31
N ASP A 40 3.16 -5.84 10.00
CA ASP A 40 3.84 -4.75 9.32
C ASP A 40 3.34 -3.40 9.84
N LYS A 41 2.02 -3.21 9.95
CA LYS A 41 1.42 -2.03 10.58
C LYS A 41 1.98 -1.78 11.99
N GLY A 42 2.11 -2.84 12.81
CA GLY A 42 2.71 -2.75 14.14
C GLY A 42 4.17 -2.25 14.12
N ARG A 43 4.97 -2.68 13.15
CA ARG A 43 6.36 -2.20 12.97
C ARG A 43 6.44 -0.71 12.61
N TYR A 44 5.40 -0.16 12.00
CA TYR A 44 5.32 1.25 11.62
C TYR A 44 4.53 2.11 12.62
N ALA A 45 4.08 1.56 13.76
CA ALA A 45 3.20 2.26 14.71
C ALA A 45 3.72 3.65 15.10
N ASP A 46 5.00 3.76 15.48
CA ASP A 46 5.64 5.03 15.84
C ASP A 46 5.63 6.07 14.72
N ARG A 47 5.75 5.62 13.46
CA ARG A 47 5.76 6.51 12.28
C ARG A 47 4.35 6.96 11.94
N ILE A 48 3.37 6.06 12.08
CA ILE A 48 1.95 6.37 11.91
C ILE A 48 1.56 7.43 12.92
N GLU A 49 1.87 7.22 14.19
CA GLU A 49 1.50 8.13 15.28
C GLU A 49 2.09 9.54 15.07
N ARG A 50 3.36 9.62 14.66
CA ARG A 50 4.04 10.90 14.41
C ARG A 50 3.51 11.70 13.21
N ARG A 51 2.76 11.07 12.30
CA ARG A 51 2.33 11.69 11.04
C ARG A 51 0.81 11.72 10.86
N LYS A 52 0.06 11.24 11.87
CA LYS A 52 -1.40 11.05 11.81
C LYS A 52 -2.19 12.30 11.42
N ASP A 53 -1.63 13.49 11.67
CA ASP A 53 -2.32 14.76 11.40
C ASP A 53 -2.43 15.09 9.91
N TRP A 54 -1.58 14.50 9.06
CA TRP A 54 -1.53 14.83 7.62
C TRP A 54 -1.26 13.63 6.71
N LEU A 55 -1.02 12.44 7.27
CA LEU A 55 -0.76 11.21 6.52
C LEU A 55 -1.38 10.00 7.21
N THR A 56 -2.21 9.28 6.46
CA THR A 56 -2.85 8.04 6.87
C THR A 56 -2.28 6.86 6.11
N TYR A 57 -2.12 5.74 6.79
CA TYR A 57 -1.64 4.49 6.20
C TYR A 57 -2.67 3.38 6.41
N ASP A 58 -2.98 2.65 5.34
CA ASP A 58 -3.89 1.50 5.37
C ASP A 58 -3.25 0.30 4.66
N TRP A 59 -3.22 -0.84 5.32
CA TRP A 59 -2.72 -2.08 4.72
C TRP A 59 -3.91 -2.92 4.29
N GLN A 60 -3.98 -3.19 3.00
CA GLN A 60 -5.03 -3.95 2.38
C GLN A 60 -4.48 -5.27 1.86
N CYS A 61 -5.35 -6.28 1.83
CA CYS A 61 -5.07 -7.57 1.22
C CYS A 61 -6.06 -7.78 0.09
N GLN A 62 -5.57 -7.69 -1.14
CA GLN A 62 -6.41 -7.80 -2.34
C GLN A 62 -6.09 -9.09 -3.09
N PRO A 63 -7.10 -9.74 -3.70
CA PRO A 63 -6.84 -10.89 -4.57
C PRO A 63 -6.02 -10.43 -5.77
N VAL A 64 -4.96 -11.17 -6.11
CA VAL A 64 -4.17 -10.90 -7.31
C VAL A 64 -5.02 -11.29 -8.52
N THR A 65 -5.62 -10.31 -9.18
CA THR A 65 -6.17 -10.49 -10.52
C THR A 65 -5.02 -10.39 -11.51
N VAL A 66 -4.85 -11.39 -12.36
CA VAL A 66 -3.74 -11.55 -13.32
C VAL A 66 -3.68 -10.43 -14.40
N ALA A 67 -4.45 -9.34 -14.24
CA ALA A 67 -4.60 -8.27 -15.23
C ALA A 67 -3.59 -7.12 -15.11
N ASP A 68 -2.83 -6.99 -14.02
CA ASP A 68 -2.00 -5.78 -13.78
C ASP A 68 -0.48 -6.01 -13.94
N ALA A 69 -0.09 -6.86 -14.89
CA ALA A 69 1.32 -6.95 -15.31
C ALA A 69 1.74 -5.80 -16.27
N SER A 70 0.86 -4.84 -16.58
CA SER A 70 1.07 -3.85 -17.66
C SER A 70 1.21 -2.39 -17.24
N SER A 71 1.17 -2.05 -15.94
CA SER A 71 1.31 -0.65 -15.49
C SER A 71 2.72 -0.27 -15.04
N ARG A 72 3.76 -1.04 -15.41
CA ARG A 72 5.15 -0.52 -15.45
C ARG A 72 5.34 0.31 -16.71
N GLN A 73 4.77 1.51 -16.72
CA GLN A 73 5.14 2.56 -17.67
C GLN A 73 6.26 3.39 -17.04
N PRO A 74 7.53 3.27 -17.48
CA PRO A 74 8.48 4.35 -17.28
C PRO A 74 7.99 5.53 -18.12
N THR A 75 7.51 6.58 -17.45
CA THR A 75 7.32 7.90 -18.05
C THR A 75 8.61 8.29 -18.77
N GLY A 76 8.48 8.64 -20.04
CA GLY A 76 9.60 8.94 -20.94
C GLY A 76 10.55 10.00 -20.41
N LEU A 77 11.83 9.81 -20.70
CA LEU A 77 12.77 10.90 -20.91
C LEU A 77 12.93 11.08 -22.42
N THR A 78 12.22 12.05 -22.96
CA THR A 78 12.72 12.85 -24.09
C THR A 78 13.73 13.85 -23.53
N GLU A 79 14.97 13.75 -23.97
CA GLU A 79 15.82 14.85 -24.46
C GLU A 79 16.99 14.28 -25.26
#